data_AF-A0A7S0RBR0-F1
#
_entry.id   AF-A0A7S0RBR0-F1
#
_cell.length_a   1.000
_cell.length_b   1.000
_cell.length_c   1.000
_cell.angle_alpha   90.00
_cell.angle_beta   90.00
_cell.angle_gamma   90.00
#
_symmetry.space_group_name_H-M   'P 1'
#
loop_
_entity.id
_entity.type
_entity.pdbx_description
1 polymer ?
#
loop_
_entity_poly.entity_id
_entity_poly.type
_entity_poly.pdbx_seq_one_letter_code
_entity_poly.pdbx_strand_id
1 'polypeptide(L)'
;AMVDAKAAEATNILSEDQQSKVKRQVEFYFSVSNLPRDKFLREEIAKSPEGYVDLALICAFSRMRSLLKLTAPNCPVPPSMVKAVAEVLRKADSLSVSEDGCRVKRAHAIENLEEVEGEVDKRSLFVKPFPYDSTVDSLTAFFTTYGAVNCIRF
;
A
#
# COMPACT_ATOMS: atom_id res chain seq x y z
N ALA A 1 -14.10 21.32 -12.06
CA ALA A 1 -13.55 22.69 -11.93
C ALA A 1 -13.23 23.07 -10.48
N MET A 2 -14.20 23.25 -9.56
CA MET A 2 -13.90 23.55 -8.14
C MET A 2 -13.39 22.34 -7.34
N VAL A 3 -13.81 21.12 -7.69
CA VAL A 3 -13.39 19.88 -7.00
C VAL A 3 -11.92 19.55 -7.32
N ASP A 4 -11.53 19.71 -8.58
CA ASP A 4 -10.16 19.43 -9.06
C ASP A 4 -9.12 20.39 -8.46
N ALA A 5 -9.48 21.67 -8.26
CA ALA A 5 -8.60 22.67 -7.66
C ALA A 5 -8.29 22.34 -6.19
N LYS A 6 -9.28 21.87 -5.43
CA LYS A 6 -9.12 21.50 -4.01
C LYS A 6 -8.34 20.20 -3.83
N ALA A 7 -8.50 19.25 -4.76
CA ALA A 7 -7.71 18.02 -4.80
C ALA A 7 -6.23 18.30 -5.14
N ALA A 8 -5.97 19.20 -6.09
CA ALA A 8 -4.61 19.62 -6.45
C ALA A 8 -3.88 20.29 -5.26
N GLU A 9 -4.58 21.13 -4.49
CA GLU A 9 -4.04 21.81 -3.32
C GLU A 9 -3.70 20.83 -2.17
N ALA A 10 -4.52 19.78 -1.96
CA ALA A 10 -4.25 18.74 -0.96
C ALA A 10 -3.07 17.84 -1.35
N THR A 11 -2.86 17.56 -2.64
CA THR A 11 -1.70 16.77 -3.10
C THR A 11 -0.37 17.54 -3.04
N ASN A 12 -0.39 18.87 -2.91
CA ASN A 12 0.80 19.72 -2.90
C ASN A 12 1.72 19.48 -1.68
N ILE A 13 1.23 18.76 -0.67
CA ILE A 13 2.02 18.36 0.51
C ILE A 13 3.02 17.23 0.17
N LEU A 14 2.74 16.44 -0.86
CA LEU A 14 3.56 15.32 -1.31
C LEU A 14 4.21 15.64 -2.65
N SER A 15 5.52 15.44 -2.77
CA SER A 15 6.18 15.53 -4.08
C SER A 15 5.66 14.45 -5.05
N GLU A 16 5.80 14.66 -6.35
CA GLU A 16 5.36 13.68 -7.36
C GLU A 16 5.97 12.28 -7.17
N ASP A 17 7.25 12.23 -6.77
CA ASP A 17 7.94 10.99 -6.40
C ASP A 17 7.31 10.33 -5.16
N GLN A 18 6.96 11.12 -4.13
CA GLN A 18 6.27 10.60 -2.95
C GLN A 18 4.87 10.10 -3.30
N GLN A 19 4.10 10.83 -4.12
CA GLN A 19 2.78 10.40 -4.57
C GLN A 19 2.85 9.05 -5.28
N SER A 20 3.82 8.88 -6.18
CA SER A 20 4.02 7.63 -6.92
C SER A 20 4.39 6.47 -6.00
N LYS A 21 5.31 6.70 -5.04
CA LYS A 21 5.72 5.69 -4.07
C LYS A 21 4.61 5.32 -3.10
N VAL A 22 3.85 6.30 -2.62
CA VAL A 22 2.69 6.11 -1.74
C VAL A 22 1.62 5.28 -2.44
N LYS A 23 1.23 5.66 -3.67
CA LYS A 23 0.26 4.90 -4.46
C LYS A 23 0.70 3.45 -4.58
N ARG A 24 1.91 3.20 -5.09
CA ARG A 24 2.45 1.85 -5.28
C ARG A 24 2.49 1.04 -3.98
N GLN A 25 2.85 1.68 -2.86
CA GLN A 25 2.95 1.01 -1.57
C GLN A 25 1.58 0.56 -1.04
N VAL A 26 0.54 1.40 -1.17
CA VAL A 26 -0.81 1.03 -0.75
C VAL A 26 -1.42 0.00 -1.70
N GLU A 27 -1.22 0.14 -3.01
CA GLU A 27 -1.61 -0.90 -3.99
C GLU A 27 -0.98 -2.25 -3.67
N PHE A 28 0.30 -2.26 -3.26
CA PHE A 28 0.97 -3.47 -2.82
C PHE A 28 0.32 -4.11 -1.59
N TYR A 29 0.00 -3.32 -0.55
CA TYR A 29 -0.64 -3.85 0.67
C TYR A 29 -1.94 -4.59 0.34
N PHE A 30 -2.75 -4.00 -0.53
CA PHE A 30 -4.00 -4.58 -0.99
C PHE A 30 -3.84 -5.52 -2.19
N SER A 31 -2.62 -5.84 -2.63
CA SER A 31 -2.40 -6.70 -3.79
C SER A 31 -2.69 -8.18 -3.47
N VAL A 32 -2.95 -8.97 -4.51
CA VAL A 32 -3.08 -10.43 -4.40
C VAL A 32 -1.78 -11.12 -3.97
N SER A 33 -0.64 -10.42 -4.05
CA SER A 33 0.67 -10.94 -3.65
C SER A 33 0.95 -10.76 -2.16
N ASN A 34 0.29 -9.79 -1.52
CA ASN A 34 0.45 -9.50 -0.09
C ASN A 34 -0.72 -10.03 0.73
N LEU A 35 -1.96 -9.72 0.33
CA LEU A 35 -3.15 -9.94 1.15
C LEU A 35 -3.33 -11.37 1.67
N PRO A 36 -3.09 -12.45 0.89
CA PRO A 36 -3.26 -13.80 1.42
C PRO A 36 -2.42 -14.05 2.69
N ARG A 37 -1.25 -13.41 2.78
CA ARG A 37 -0.26 -13.62 3.85
C ARG A 37 -0.23 -12.52 4.90
N ASP A 38 -0.83 -11.36 4.60
CA ASP A 38 -0.96 -10.27 5.55
C ASP A 38 -2.18 -10.48 6.44
N LYS A 39 -1.97 -11.23 7.53
CA LYS A 39 -3.02 -11.55 8.50
C LYS A 39 -3.65 -10.30 9.11
N PHE A 40 -2.83 -9.30 9.46
CA PHE A 40 -3.31 -8.08 10.08
C PHE A 40 -4.26 -7.32 9.16
N LEU A 41 -3.85 -7.10 7.90
CA LEU A 41 -4.68 -6.37 6.95
C LEU A 41 -5.96 -7.14 6.59
N ARG A 42 -5.90 -8.47 6.49
CA ARG A 42 -7.08 -9.32 6.31
C ARG A 42 -8.09 -9.17 7.46
N GLU A 43 -7.60 -9.22 8.70
CA GLU A 43 -8.45 -9.03 9.88
C GLU A 43 -9.06 -7.65 9.91
N GLU A 44 -8.31 -6.61 9.54
CA GLU A 44 -8.82 -5.24 9.47
C GLU A 44 -9.91 -5.08 8.40
N ILE A 45 -9.72 -5.65 7.21
CA ILE A 45 -10.72 -5.68 6.14
C ILE A 45 -11.99 -6.39 6.62
N ALA A 46 -11.86 -7.52 7.31
CA ALA A 46 -12.99 -8.33 7.79
C ALA A 46 -13.84 -7.64 8.88
N LYS A 47 -13.31 -6.61 9.56
CA LYS A 47 -14.08 -5.80 10.52
C LYS A 47 -15.14 -4.93 9.83
N SER A 48 -14.97 -4.63 8.55
CA SER A 48 -15.92 -3.86 7.76
C SER A 48 -16.69 -4.79 6.82
N PRO A 49 -18.04 -4.82 6.85
CA PRO A 49 -18.82 -5.59 5.89
C PRO A 49 -18.54 -5.22 4.43
N GLU A 50 -18.13 -3.99 4.19
CA GLU A 50 -17.81 -3.46 2.86
C GLU A 50 -16.31 -3.56 2.51
N GLY A 51 -15.48 -4.10 3.41
CA GLY A 51 -14.05 -4.29 3.21
C GLY A 51 -13.21 -3.02 3.29
N TYR A 52 -13.73 -1.96 3.91
CA TYR A 52 -12.98 -0.71 4.12
C TYR A 52 -12.02 -0.80 5.30
N VAL A 53 -10.85 -0.19 5.13
CA VAL A 53 -9.82 0.00 6.15
C VAL A 53 -9.60 1.49 6.37
N ASP A 54 -9.36 1.90 7.62
CA ASP A 54 -9.03 3.28 7.96
C ASP A 54 -7.71 3.72 7.29
N LEU A 55 -7.76 4.82 6.55
CA LEU A 55 -6.60 5.35 5.86
C LEU A 55 -5.57 5.96 6.83
N ALA A 56 -5.99 6.44 8.01
CA ALA A 56 -5.07 6.86 9.06
C ALA A 56 -4.24 5.68 9.59
N LEU A 57 -4.85 4.50 9.70
CA LEU A 57 -4.16 3.26 10.07
C LEU A 57 -3.14 2.85 8.99
N ILE A 58 -3.52 2.89 7.71
CA ILE A 58 -2.60 2.61 6.60
C ILE A 58 -1.40 3.59 6.62
N CYS A 59 -1.66 4.88 6.84
CA CYS A 59 -0.60 5.89 6.97
C CYS A 59 0.34 5.63 8.16
N ALA A 60 -0.12 4.92 9.19
CA ALA A 60 0.67 4.58 10.36
C ALA A 60 1.60 3.37 10.15
N PHE A 61 1.47 2.62 9.06
CA PHE A 61 2.36 1.48 8.76
C PHE A 61 3.80 1.95 8.61
N SER A 62 4.76 1.16 9.11
CA SER A 62 6.19 1.53 9.15
C SER A 62 6.70 2.11 7.82
N ARG A 63 6.47 1.40 6.71
CA ARG A 63 6.92 1.83 5.39
C ARG A 63 6.20 3.10 4.89
N MET A 64 4.91 3.25 5.21
CA MET A 64 4.16 4.47 4.89
C MET A 64 4.68 5.67 5.68
N ARG A 65 4.95 5.51 6.97
CA ARG A 65 5.54 6.58 7.79
C ARG A 65 6.87 7.06 7.22
N SER A 66 7.72 6.14 6.76
CA SER A 66 8.97 6.51 6.08
C SER A 66 8.72 7.31 4.79
N LEU A 67 7.78 6.89 3.95
CA LEU A 67 7.45 7.60 2.69
C LEU A 67 6.82 8.97 2.93
N LEU A 68 5.98 9.09 3.96
CA LEU A 68 5.30 10.34 4.35
C LEU A 68 6.17 11.24 5.23
N LYS A 69 7.44 10.87 5.50
CA LYS A 69 8.38 11.59 6.37
C LYS A 69 7.83 11.83 7.79
N LEU A 70 7.01 10.90 8.29
CA LEU A 70 6.49 10.88 9.66
C LEU A 70 7.47 10.16 10.59
N THR A 71 8.71 10.67 10.65
CA THR A 71 9.85 10.01 11.31
C THR A 71 9.86 10.15 12.83
N ALA A 72 9.08 11.08 13.38
CA ALA A 72 8.93 11.18 14.82
C ALA A 72 8.16 9.96 15.38
N PRO A 73 8.70 9.25 16.39
CA PRO A 73 8.02 8.12 17.01
C PRO A 73 6.72 8.58 17.65
N ASN A 74 5.66 7.78 17.52
CA ASN A 74 4.31 8.07 18.05
C ASN A 74 3.67 9.39 17.56
N CYS A 75 4.21 10.03 16.51
CA CYS A 75 3.58 11.20 15.94
C CYS A 75 2.25 10.79 15.28
N PRO A 76 1.11 11.37 15.70
CA PRO A 76 -0.18 11.13 15.07
C PRO A 76 -0.13 11.49 13.59
N VAL A 77 -0.84 10.73 12.75
CA VAL A 77 -0.97 11.08 11.33
C VAL A 77 -1.86 12.33 11.24
N PRO A 78 -1.36 13.46 10.69
CA PRO A 78 -2.17 14.66 10.61
C PRO A 78 -3.32 14.48 9.60
N PRO A 79 -4.52 15.03 9.85
CA PRO A 79 -5.67 14.88 8.95
C PRO A 79 -5.41 15.38 7.53
N SER A 80 -4.55 16.39 7.37
CA SER A 80 -4.11 16.89 6.06
C SER A 80 -3.36 15.82 5.26
N MET A 81 -2.54 14.98 5.92
CA MET A 81 -1.81 13.91 5.27
C MET A 81 -2.75 12.79 4.82
N VAL A 82 -3.74 12.42 5.64
CA VAL A 82 -4.76 11.43 5.26
C VAL A 82 -5.49 11.88 4.00
N LYS A 83 -5.88 13.16 3.93
CA LYS A 83 -6.51 13.74 2.72
C LYS A 83 -5.57 13.72 1.51
N ALA A 84 -4.30 14.10 1.68
CA ALA A 84 -3.32 14.06 0.60
C ALA A 84 -3.16 12.63 0.04
N VAL A 85 -3.05 11.62 0.92
CA VAL A 85 -2.99 10.21 0.52
C VAL A 85 -4.29 9.79 -0.16
N ALA A 86 -5.46 10.20 0.34
CA ALA A 86 -6.75 9.90 -0.27
C ALA A 86 -6.83 10.40 -1.73
N GLU A 87 -6.40 11.63 -2.00
CA GLU A 87 -6.38 12.17 -3.37
C GLU A 87 -5.42 11.41 -4.29
N VAL A 88 -4.27 10.97 -3.77
CA VAL A 88 -3.33 10.13 -4.52
C VAL A 88 -3.96 8.79 -4.88
N LEU A 89 -4.64 8.16 -3.92
CA LEU A 89 -5.26 6.84 -4.10
C LEU A 89 -6.51 6.86 -4.97
N ARG A 90 -7.21 7.99 -5.10
CA ARG A 90 -8.31 8.14 -6.08
C ARG A 90 -7.84 7.99 -7.53
N LYS A 91 -6.55 8.15 -7.80
CA LYS A 91 -5.92 7.92 -9.11
C LYS A 91 -5.50 6.46 -9.32
N ALA A 92 -5.80 5.55 -8.39
CA ALA A 92 -5.45 4.14 -8.47
C ALA A 92 -6.66 3.33 -8.95
N ASP A 93 -6.48 2.52 -9.98
CA ASP A 93 -7.56 1.69 -10.54
C ASP A 93 -7.86 0.47 -9.66
N SER A 94 -6.88 0.02 -8.88
CA SER A 94 -7.00 -1.16 -8.03
C SER A 94 -7.68 -0.89 -6.68
N LEU A 95 -7.87 0.38 -6.32
CA LEU A 95 -8.36 0.82 -5.01
C LEU A 95 -9.56 1.74 -5.14
N SER A 96 -10.40 1.77 -4.11
CA SER A 96 -11.51 2.70 -3.99
C SER A 96 -11.43 3.39 -2.64
N VAL A 97 -11.52 4.72 -2.66
CA VAL A 97 -11.52 5.57 -1.46
C VAL A 97 -12.96 5.97 -1.14
N SER A 98 -13.33 5.97 0.15
CA SER A 98 -14.64 6.45 0.58
C SER A 98 -14.87 7.93 0.25
N GLU A 99 -16.13 8.36 0.21
CA GLU A 99 -16.50 9.74 -0.13
C GLU A 99 -15.88 10.77 0.84
N ASP A 100 -15.83 10.42 2.13
CA ASP A 100 -15.20 11.24 3.17
C ASP A 100 -13.66 11.31 3.07
N GLY A 101 -13.03 10.47 2.25
CA GLY A 101 -11.57 10.39 2.10
C GLY A 101 -10.85 9.74 3.28
N CYS A 102 -11.57 9.10 4.21
CA CYS A 102 -11.01 8.55 5.44
C CYS A 102 -10.74 7.05 5.36
N ARG A 103 -11.30 6.33 4.39
CA ARG A 103 -11.21 4.87 4.29
C ARG A 103 -10.84 4.44 2.87
N VAL A 104 -10.17 3.30 2.77
CA VAL A 104 -9.76 2.69 1.50
C VAL A 104 -10.15 1.21 1.46
N LYS A 105 -10.53 0.73 0.29
CA LYS A 105 -10.76 -0.69 0.01
C LYS A 105 -10.21 -1.08 -1.36
N ARG A 106 -10.18 -2.37 -1.66
CA ARG A 106 -9.96 -2.84 -3.03
C ARG A 106 -11.14 -2.46 -3.91
N ALA A 107 -10.88 -2.00 -5.13
CA ALA A 107 -11.91 -1.79 -6.14
C ALA A 107 -12.51 -3.13 -6.60
N HIS A 108 -11.67 -4.16 -6.72
CA HIS A 108 -12.06 -5.50 -7.12
C HIS A 108 -11.84 -6.50 -5.99
N ALA A 109 -12.92 -7.18 -5.58
CA ALA A 109 -12.89 -8.22 -4.56
C ALA A 109 -11.95 -9.38 -4.98
N ILE A 110 -11.36 -10.04 -3.99
CA ILE A 110 -10.66 -11.31 -4.21
C ILE A 110 -11.68 -12.41 -3.97
N GLU A 111 -12.03 -13.18 -5.00
CA GLU A 111 -13.05 -14.22 -4.89
C GLU A 111 -12.57 -15.39 -4.02
N ASN A 112 -11.37 -15.92 -4.28
CA ASN A 112 -10.82 -17.09 -3.58
C ASN A 112 -9.40 -16.83 -3.10
N LEU A 113 -9.25 -16.48 -1.82
CA LEU A 113 -7.93 -16.22 -1.21
C LEU A 113 -7.03 -17.46 -1.17
N GLU A 114 -7.59 -18.66 -1.00
CA GLU A 114 -6.83 -19.89 -0.87
C GLU A 114 -6.24 -20.34 -2.22
N GLU A 115 -7.04 -20.23 -3.29
CA GLU A 115 -6.56 -20.45 -4.65
C GLU A 115 -5.48 -19.44 -5.04
N VAL A 116 -5.69 -18.16 -4.71
CA VAL A 116 -4.69 -17.11 -4.94
C VAL A 116 -3.41 -17.37 -4.16
N GLU A 117 -3.48 -17.86 -2.93
CA GLU A 117 -2.31 -18.24 -2.15
C GLU A 117 -1.53 -19.38 -2.83
N GLY A 118 -2.24 -20.41 -3.30
CA GLY A 118 -1.63 -21.51 -4.05
C GLY A 118 -0.94 -21.05 -5.34
N GLU A 119 -1.57 -20.15 -6.10
CA GLU A 119 -0.96 -19.54 -7.30
C GLU A 119 0.26 -18.66 -6.97
N VAL A 120 0.21 -17.93 -5.84
CA VAL A 120 1.36 -17.18 -5.34
C VAL A 120 2.52 -18.10 -5.00
N ASP A 121 2.26 -19.29 -4.46
CA ASP A 121 3.29 -20.26 -4.11
C ASP A 121 3.93 -20.93 -5.31
N LYS A 122 3.15 -21.27 -6.33
CA LYS A 122 3.69 -21.82 -7.60
C LYS A 122 4.70 -20.90 -8.29
N ARG A 123 4.55 -19.58 -8.09
CA ARG A 123 5.46 -18.55 -8.64
C ARG A 123 6.44 -17.97 -7.62
N SER A 124 6.51 -18.54 -6.42
CA SER A 124 7.44 -18.09 -5.37
C SER A 124 8.75 -18.85 -5.46
N LEU A 125 9.86 -18.13 -5.30
CA LEU A 125 11.20 -18.72 -5.24
C LEU A 125 11.79 -18.52 -3.86
N PHE A 126 12.44 -19.56 -3.35
CA PHE A 126 13.29 -19.47 -2.16
C PHE A 126 14.74 -19.34 -2.60
N VAL A 127 15.44 -18.31 -2.15
CA VAL A 127 16.79 -17.97 -2.63
C VAL A 127 17.72 -17.71 -1.46
N LYS A 128 18.89 -18.37 -1.46
CA LYS A 128 20.00 -18.20 -0.52
C LYS A 128 21.34 -18.43 -1.25
N PRO A 129 22.46 -17.84 -0.81
CA PRO A 129 22.62 -16.91 0.30
C PRO A 129 22.50 -15.42 -0.11
N PHE A 130 22.15 -14.55 0.85
CA PHE A 130 22.24 -13.09 0.73
C PHE A 130 22.89 -12.49 1.99
N PRO A 131 23.58 -11.35 1.88
CA PRO A 131 24.10 -10.61 3.04
C PRO A 131 22.99 -10.28 4.06
N TYR A 132 23.32 -10.32 5.36
CA TYR A 132 22.35 -10.06 6.45
C TYR A 132 21.84 -8.60 6.49
N ASP A 133 22.59 -7.68 5.90
CA ASP A 133 22.24 -6.26 5.73
C ASP A 133 21.45 -5.98 4.44
N SER A 134 21.07 -7.03 3.68
CA SER A 134 20.22 -6.89 2.50
C SER A 134 18.87 -6.28 2.90
N THR A 135 18.42 -5.29 2.14
CA THR A 135 17.12 -4.64 2.33
C THR A 135 16.12 -5.11 1.29
N VAL A 136 14.82 -4.94 1.57
CA VAL A 136 13.76 -5.19 0.57
C VAL A 136 14.04 -4.38 -0.70
N ASP A 137 14.48 -3.13 -0.57
CA ASP A 137 14.76 -2.25 -1.70
C ASP A 137 15.95 -2.74 -2.54
N SER A 138 17.06 -3.14 -1.90
CA SER A 138 18.24 -3.65 -2.61
C SER A 138 17.95 -4.97 -3.32
N LEU A 139 17.21 -5.88 -2.68
CA LEU A 139 16.80 -7.15 -3.31
C LEU A 139 15.80 -6.91 -4.44
N THR A 140 14.87 -5.96 -4.28
CA THR A 140 13.91 -5.62 -5.35
C THR A 140 14.64 -5.09 -6.57
N ALA A 141 15.61 -4.19 -6.38
CA ALA A 141 16.43 -3.66 -7.46
C ALA A 141 17.20 -4.77 -8.18
N PHE A 142 17.79 -5.71 -7.43
CA PHE A 142 18.50 -6.86 -8.00
C PHE A 142 17.58 -7.76 -8.82
N PHE A 143 16.47 -8.25 -8.24
CA PHE A 143 15.59 -9.20 -8.93
C PHE A 143 14.81 -8.59 -10.08
N THR A 144 14.54 -7.27 -10.05
CA THR A 144 13.88 -6.57 -11.16
C THR A 144 14.70 -6.63 -12.46
N THR A 145 16.02 -6.88 -12.38
CA THR A 145 16.85 -7.09 -13.58
C THR A 145 16.55 -8.41 -14.32
N TYR A 146 15.92 -9.37 -13.65
CA TYR A 146 15.59 -10.69 -14.21
C TYR A 146 14.11 -10.86 -14.55
N GLY A 147 13.23 -10.01 -14.03
CA GLY A 147 11.81 -10.08 -14.29
C GLY A 147 10.97 -9.24 -13.34
N ALA A 148 9.65 -9.27 -13.53
CA ALA A 148 8.73 -8.55 -12.66
C ALA A 148 8.71 -9.15 -11.25
N VAL A 149 9.02 -8.32 -10.24
CA VAL A 149 9.01 -8.72 -8.83
C VAL A 149 7.75 -8.19 -8.16
N ASN A 150 6.91 -9.10 -7.68
CA ASN A 150 5.64 -8.76 -7.04
C ASN A 150 5.75 -8.62 -5.52
N CYS A 151 6.64 -9.37 -4.87
CA CYS A 151 6.79 -9.39 -3.42
C CYS A 151 8.19 -9.91 -3.04
N ILE A 152 8.80 -9.30 -2.04
CA ILE A 152 10.00 -9.81 -1.37
C ILE A 152 9.70 -9.88 0.13
N ARG A 153 10.12 -10.98 0.73
CA ARG A 153 9.96 -11.27 2.16
C ARG A 153 11.20 -11.99 2.66
N PHE A 154 11.55 -11.68 3.90
CA PHE A 154 12.65 -12.33 4.63
C PHE A 154 12.12 -13.50 5.46
#